data_AF-A0A484FU77-F1
#
_entry.id   AF-A0A484FU77-F1
#
_cell.length_a   1.000
_cell.length_b   1.000
_cell.length_c   1.000
_cell.angle_alpha   90.00
_cell.angle_beta   90.00
_cell.angle_gamma   90.00
#
_symmetry.space_group_name_H-M   'P 1'
#
loop_
_entity.id
_entity.type
_entity.pdbx_description
1 polymer ?
#
loop_
_entity_poly.entity_id
_entity_poly.type
_entity_poly.pdbx_seq_one_letter_code
_entity_poly.pdbx_strand_id
1 'polypeptide(L)'
;MTSPQDDTGRSSASDSVMEVDPVEAVMEGDSIVEVDPDGNLILLVGAQLPDKKDSPKSFRVCASALRRSSAVWKSMLFGPWKESKPASGTWSVDLPEDDPDALEVLLNIVHANFPLVPYEPDLLLLEGVLRLANKYDMVKALRPWSQAWLDVAKGSSGEENGRRMLSVVYVGRELGQVELQMNVMQKLVVGAANNENGQLVTKDGFALVDDGSDLFAEIRGLQQDVLKALPAQLNEIISALTFGSGRCAIPRV
;
A
#
# COMPACT_ATOMS: atom_id res chain seq x y z
N MET A 1 -54.20 31.52 -62.31
CA MET A 1 -53.05 32.19 -61.69
C MET A 1 -52.85 31.57 -60.33
N THR A 2 -51.60 31.26 -60.04
CA THR A 2 -51.16 30.10 -59.26
C THR A 2 -50.22 30.60 -58.17
N SER A 3 -50.43 30.11 -56.95
CA SER A 3 -49.43 29.88 -55.89
C SER A 3 -48.76 31.06 -55.15
N PRO A 4 -48.27 30.79 -53.92
CA PRO A 4 -48.08 31.77 -52.84
C PRO A 4 -46.60 32.07 -52.54
N GLN A 5 -46.33 33.08 -51.70
CA GLN A 5 -45.01 33.29 -51.10
C GLN A 5 -45.08 33.27 -49.56
N ASP A 6 -44.24 32.39 -49.02
CA ASP A 6 -43.66 32.40 -47.68
C ASP A 6 -43.12 33.80 -47.31
N ASP A 7 -43.28 34.20 -46.05
CA ASP A 7 -42.11 34.72 -45.35
C ASP A 7 -42.17 34.50 -43.83
N THR A 8 -40.97 34.34 -43.33
CA THR A 8 -40.53 33.73 -42.09
C THR A 8 -40.49 34.72 -40.92
N GLY A 9 -40.88 34.26 -39.72
CA GLY A 9 -40.91 35.10 -38.52
C GLY A 9 -40.71 34.27 -37.25
N ARG A 10 -39.44 33.95 -36.99
CA ARG A 10 -38.90 33.11 -35.93
C ARG A 10 -39.29 33.59 -34.52
N SER A 11 -39.92 32.72 -33.75
CA SER A 11 -40.18 32.87 -32.31
C SER A 11 -38.86 32.91 -31.54
N SER A 12 -38.60 34.02 -30.83
CA SER A 12 -37.50 34.14 -29.86
C SER A 12 -38.06 33.88 -28.46
N ALA A 13 -38.06 32.61 -28.06
CA ALA A 13 -38.19 32.25 -26.65
C ALA A 13 -36.84 32.57 -25.98
N SER A 14 -36.87 33.44 -24.98
CA SER A 14 -35.73 33.80 -24.16
C SER A 14 -35.20 32.58 -23.41
N ASP A 15 -34.00 32.16 -23.78
CA ASP A 15 -33.27 31.04 -23.20
C ASP A 15 -32.81 31.43 -21.79
N SER A 16 -33.58 31.04 -20.78
CA SER A 16 -33.17 31.17 -19.38
C SER A 16 -32.26 30.00 -19.05
N VAL A 17 -30.97 30.17 -19.30
CA VAL A 17 -29.93 29.27 -18.81
C VAL A 17 -29.87 29.43 -17.30
N MET A 18 -30.44 28.47 -16.58
CA MET A 18 -30.15 28.29 -15.15
C MET A 18 -28.68 27.87 -15.07
N GLU A 19 -27.81 28.81 -14.71
CA GLU A 19 -26.49 28.52 -14.19
C GLU A 19 -26.68 27.66 -12.93
N VAL A 20 -26.36 26.37 -13.06
CA VAL A 20 -26.30 25.45 -11.93
C VAL A 20 -25.02 25.73 -11.15
N ASP A 21 -25.19 26.28 -9.94
CA ASP A 21 -24.14 26.45 -8.95
C ASP A 21 -23.40 25.12 -8.72
N PRO A 22 -22.04 25.08 -8.72
CA PRO A 22 -21.28 23.88 -8.45
C PRO A 22 -21.11 23.71 -6.93
N VAL A 23 -22.22 23.55 -6.21
CA VAL A 23 -22.24 23.21 -4.78
C VAL A 23 -23.44 22.30 -4.52
N GLU A 24 -23.31 21.04 -4.94
CA GLU A 24 -23.97 19.86 -4.34
C GLU A 24 -23.62 18.62 -5.16
N ALA A 25 -22.40 18.13 -4.99
CA ALA A 25 -22.10 16.71 -5.18
C ALA A 25 -21.75 16.13 -3.81
N VAL A 26 -22.68 16.27 -2.85
CA VAL A 26 -22.67 15.40 -1.68
C VAL A 26 -23.22 14.08 -2.18
N MET A 27 -22.33 13.11 -2.38
CA MET A 27 -22.70 11.79 -2.88
C MET A 27 -23.66 11.14 -1.87
N GLU A 28 -24.91 10.91 -2.30
CA GLU A 28 -25.90 10.16 -1.53
C GLU A 28 -25.37 8.75 -1.24
N GLY A 29 -25.09 8.47 0.05
CA GLY A 29 -24.87 7.11 0.55
C GLY A 29 -23.61 6.86 1.38
N ASP A 30 -22.70 7.83 1.53
CA ASP A 30 -21.45 7.60 2.27
C ASP A 30 -21.63 7.86 3.77
N SER A 31 -21.76 6.79 4.57
CA SER A 31 -21.83 6.91 6.02
C SER A 31 -20.49 7.40 6.55
N ILE A 32 -20.46 8.56 7.22
CA ILE A 32 -19.27 9.05 7.90
C ILE A 32 -18.99 8.17 9.11
N VAL A 33 -17.78 7.60 9.18
CA VAL A 33 -17.29 6.88 10.35
C VAL A 33 -16.88 7.91 11.42
N GLU A 34 -17.60 7.90 12.53
CA GLU A 34 -17.38 8.82 13.66
C GLU A 34 -16.26 8.28 14.56
N VAL A 35 -15.00 8.59 14.23
CA VAL A 35 -13.85 8.25 15.09
C VAL A 35 -13.80 9.17 16.31
N ASP A 36 -14.12 10.45 16.11
CA ASP A 36 -14.32 11.43 17.16
C ASP A 36 -15.64 12.19 16.88
N PRO A 37 -16.70 12.00 17.71
CA PRO A 37 -17.98 12.66 17.53
C PRO A 37 -17.91 14.20 17.57
N ASP A 38 -16.94 14.75 18.31
CA ASP A 38 -16.67 16.19 18.42
C ASP A 38 -15.60 16.65 17.41
N GLY A 39 -15.24 15.78 16.47
CA GLY A 39 -14.24 16.00 15.45
C GLY A 39 -14.55 17.20 14.56
N ASN A 40 -13.50 17.90 14.15
CA ASN A 40 -13.58 19.15 13.38
C ASN A 40 -12.97 19.05 11.98
N LEU A 41 -12.61 17.84 11.56
CA LEU A 41 -12.00 17.51 10.28
C LEU A 41 -12.67 16.25 9.72
N ILE A 42 -12.95 16.25 8.42
CA ILE A 42 -13.39 15.07 7.67
C ILE A 42 -12.26 14.62 6.75
N LEU A 43 -11.86 13.35 6.83
CA LEU A 43 -10.91 12.74 5.89
C LEU A 43 -11.69 11.94 4.86
N LEU A 44 -11.43 12.16 3.58
CA LEU A 44 -12.03 11.45 2.45
C LEU A 44 -10.98 10.51 1.86
N VAL A 45 -11.15 9.20 2.02
CA VAL A 45 -10.03 8.23 1.93
C VAL A 45 -10.30 7.16 0.88
N GLY A 46 -9.29 6.84 0.06
CA GLY A 46 -9.30 5.66 -0.81
C GLY A 46 -10.01 5.83 -2.16
N ALA A 47 -10.33 7.05 -2.59
CA ALA A 47 -11.06 7.31 -3.83
C ALA A 47 -10.34 6.86 -5.12
N GLN A 48 -9.03 6.62 -5.09
CA GLN A 48 -8.21 6.22 -6.23
C GLN A 48 -7.58 4.82 -6.07
N LEU A 49 -7.99 4.06 -5.06
CA LEU A 49 -7.47 2.70 -4.91
C LEU A 49 -7.97 1.79 -6.05
N PRO A 50 -7.06 1.04 -6.69
CA PRO A 50 -7.41 0.19 -7.83
C PRO A 50 -8.26 -1.03 -7.43
N ASP A 51 -8.13 -1.50 -6.19
CA ASP A 51 -8.86 -2.64 -5.65
C ASP A 51 -10.17 -2.19 -4.98
N LYS A 52 -11.31 -2.41 -5.65
CA LYS A 52 -12.67 -2.09 -5.15
C LYS A 52 -13.12 -2.92 -3.93
N LYS A 53 -12.23 -3.71 -3.31
CA LYS A 53 -12.58 -4.50 -2.13
C LYS A 53 -12.85 -3.57 -0.95
N ASP A 54 -12.12 -2.47 -0.88
CA ASP A 54 -12.27 -1.45 0.14
C ASP A 54 -12.98 -0.26 -0.50
N SER A 55 -14.24 -0.05 -0.09
CA SER A 55 -14.97 1.15 -0.51
C SER A 55 -14.29 2.38 0.09
N PRO A 56 -14.21 3.51 -0.65
CA PRO A 56 -13.79 4.77 -0.06
C PRO A 56 -14.56 5.03 1.24
N LYS A 57 -13.88 5.65 2.22
CA LYS A 57 -14.47 5.96 3.52
C LYS A 57 -14.28 7.42 3.87
N SER A 58 -15.29 7.96 4.53
CA SER A 58 -15.24 9.29 5.14
C SER A 58 -15.11 9.16 6.66
N PHE A 59 -14.11 9.81 7.28
CA PHE A 59 -13.88 9.75 8.72
C PHE A 59 -14.01 11.13 9.37
N ARG A 60 -14.85 11.27 10.40
CA ARG A 60 -14.83 12.45 11.27
C ARG A 60 -13.82 12.24 12.40
N VAL A 61 -12.86 13.17 12.48
CA VAL A 61 -11.70 13.07 13.38
C VAL A 61 -11.38 14.42 14.03
N CYS A 62 -10.57 14.39 15.09
CA CYS A 62 -10.00 15.57 15.70
C CYS A 62 -8.63 15.91 15.10
N ALA A 63 -8.55 17.02 14.35
CA ALA A 63 -7.29 17.48 13.75
C ALA A 63 -6.17 17.72 14.79
N SER A 64 -6.54 18.07 16.03
CA SER A 64 -5.57 18.25 17.11
C SER A 64 -4.98 16.92 17.60
N ALA A 65 -5.72 15.82 17.56
CA ALA A 65 -5.21 14.49 17.89
C ALA A 65 -4.17 14.03 16.86
N LEU A 66 -4.47 14.21 15.57
CA LEU A 66 -3.54 13.94 14.47
C LEU A 66 -2.26 14.77 14.59
N ARG A 67 -2.38 16.09 14.78
CA ARG A 67 -1.23 17.00 14.95
C ARG A 67 -0.30 16.62 16.10
N ARG A 68 -0.85 16.14 17.21
CA ARG A 68 -0.05 15.71 18.38
C ARG A 68 0.72 14.43 18.10
N SER A 69 0.17 13.56 17.26
CA SER A 69 0.68 12.21 17.03
C SER A 69 1.66 12.13 15.87
N SER A 70 1.70 13.14 15.00
CA SER A 70 2.49 13.12 13.77
C SER A 70 2.95 14.52 13.34
N ALA A 71 4.24 14.64 13.02
CA ALA A 71 4.80 15.84 12.42
C ALA A 71 4.28 16.08 10.99
N VAL A 72 4.00 15.01 10.24
CA VAL A 72 3.44 15.07 8.88
C VAL A 72 2.04 15.66 8.92
N TRP A 73 1.14 15.13 9.76
CA TRP A 73 -0.20 15.67 9.96
C TRP A 73 -0.17 17.10 10.46
N LYS A 74 0.76 17.44 11.36
CA LYS A 74 0.97 18.81 11.81
C LYS A 74 1.29 19.76 10.67
N SER A 75 2.23 19.38 9.81
CA SER A 75 2.64 20.19 8.66
C SER A 75 1.49 20.33 7.66
N MET A 76 0.83 19.22 7.31
CA MET A 76 -0.26 19.18 6.33
C MET A 76 -1.48 20.01 6.76
N LEU A 77 -1.96 19.83 8.00
CA LEU A 77 -3.22 20.41 8.46
C LEU A 77 -3.09 21.84 9.03
N PHE A 78 -1.88 22.25 9.44
CA PHE A 78 -1.64 23.54 10.09
C PHE A 78 -0.52 24.33 9.41
N GLY A 79 -0.13 23.93 8.21
CA GLY A 79 0.85 24.61 7.37
C GLY A 79 0.19 25.53 6.33
N PRO A 80 0.92 25.91 5.28
CA PRO A 80 0.40 26.75 4.20
C PRO A 80 -0.18 25.92 3.03
N TRP A 81 -0.69 24.71 3.31
CA TRP A 81 -1.14 23.77 2.27
C TRP A 81 -2.65 23.80 2.07
N LYS A 82 -3.13 23.22 0.96
CA LYS A 82 -4.57 23.18 0.63
C LYS A 82 -5.39 22.39 1.65
N GLU A 83 -4.74 21.47 2.36
CA GLU A 83 -5.31 20.62 3.40
C GLU A 83 -5.51 21.36 4.74
N SER A 84 -5.01 22.59 4.86
CA SER A 84 -5.16 23.39 6.07
C SER A 84 -6.58 23.94 6.21
N LYS A 85 -6.94 24.28 7.45
CA LYS A 85 -8.31 24.68 7.78
C LYS A 85 -8.76 25.89 6.93
N PRO A 86 -9.90 25.79 6.20
CA PRO A 86 -10.42 26.90 5.43
C PRO A 86 -10.97 28.02 6.32
N ALA A 87 -11.08 29.23 5.77
CA ALA A 87 -11.64 30.39 6.48
C ALA A 87 -13.15 30.24 6.76
N SER A 88 -13.86 29.51 5.90
CA SER A 88 -15.28 29.21 6.01
C SER A 88 -15.58 27.82 5.43
N GLY A 89 -16.72 27.24 5.82
CA GLY A 89 -17.15 25.91 5.37
C GLY A 89 -16.58 24.74 6.17
N THR A 90 -16.89 23.53 5.70
CA THR A 90 -16.43 22.27 6.30
C THR A 90 -14.94 22.07 6.02
N TRP A 91 -14.19 21.67 7.05
CA TRP A 91 -12.80 21.29 6.85
C TRP A 91 -12.73 19.81 6.43
N SER A 92 -12.44 19.58 5.16
CA SER A 92 -12.24 18.24 4.59
C SER A 92 -10.89 18.12 3.90
N VAL A 93 -10.30 16.92 3.93
CA VAL A 93 -9.01 16.61 3.29
C VAL A 93 -9.14 15.30 2.50
N ASP A 94 -8.76 15.35 1.22
CA ASP A 94 -8.73 14.19 0.34
C ASP A 94 -7.42 13.40 0.49
N LEU A 95 -7.55 12.10 0.74
CA LEU A 95 -6.47 11.11 0.83
C LEU A 95 -6.78 9.96 -0.16
N PRO A 96 -6.80 10.24 -1.47
CA PRO A 96 -7.37 9.32 -2.45
C PRO A 96 -6.58 8.02 -2.60
N GLU A 97 -5.29 8.04 -2.28
CA GLU A 97 -4.36 6.91 -2.42
C GLU A 97 -4.19 6.10 -1.14
N ASP A 98 -4.76 6.55 -0.02
CA ASP A 98 -4.62 5.87 1.27
C ASP A 98 -5.62 4.74 1.42
N ASP A 99 -5.15 3.63 2.00
CA ASP A 99 -5.98 2.49 2.40
C ASP A 99 -6.90 2.88 3.58
N PRO A 100 -8.24 2.84 3.39
CA PRO A 100 -9.17 3.31 4.41
C PRO A 100 -9.20 2.41 5.65
N ASP A 101 -9.02 1.10 5.51
CA ASP A 101 -9.06 0.16 6.64
C ASP A 101 -7.80 0.28 7.51
N ALA A 102 -6.64 0.39 6.88
CA ALA A 102 -5.38 0.63 7.57
C ALA A 102 -5.36 2.00 8.24
N LEU A 103 -5.89 3.04 7.57
CA LEU A 103 -5.95 4.38 8.16
C LEU A 103 -6.90 4.39 9.37
N GLU A 104 -8.05 3.70 9.30
CA GLU A 104 -8.99 3.57 10.40
C GLU A 104 -8.32 3.03 11.68
N VAL A 105 -7.45 2.03 11.55
CA VAL A 105 -6.66 1.52 12.70
C VAL A 105 -5.79 2.62 13.31
N LEU A 106 -5.06 3.38 12.49
CA LEU A 106 -4.23 4.49 12.98
C LEU A 106 -5.07 5.60 13.62
N LEU A 107 -6.23 5.91 13.04
CA LEU A 107 -7.17 6.89 13.57
C LEU A 107 -7.69 6.45 14.94
N ASN A 108 -8.04 5.17 15.11
CA ASN A 108 -8.46 4.64 16.41
C ASN A 108 -7.32 4.70 17.45
N ILE A 109 -6.06 4.46 17.05
CA ILE A 109 -4.91 4.61 17.95
C ILE A 109 -4.75 6.05 18.44
N VAL A 110 -4.75 7.04 17.55
CA VAL A 110 -4.49 8.45 17.92
C VAL A 110 -5.65 9.13 18.64
N HIS A 111 -6.86 8.59 18.50
CA HIS A 111 -8.04 9.04 19.25
C HIS A 111 -8.28 8.23 20.53
N ALA A 112 -7.37 7.29 20.87
CA ALA A 112 -7.48 6.43 22.05
C ALA A 112 -8.71 5.49 22.07
N ASN A 113 -9.25 5.16 20.89
CA ASN A 113 -10.28 4.14 20.70
C ASN A 113 -9.65 2.73 20.71
N PHE A 114 -8.80 2.43 21.69
CA PHE A 114 -7.99 1.21 21.74
C PHE A 114 -8.78 -0.11 21.62
N PRO A 115 -10.01 -0.25 22.15
CA PRO A 115 -10.81 -1.47 21.95
C PRO A 115 -11.15 -1.78 20.49
N LEU A 116 -11.06 -0.79 19.59
CA LEU A 116 -11.29 -0.97 18.15
C LEU A 116 -10.01 -1.32 17.39
N VAL A 117 -8.84 -1.31 18.05
CA VAL A 117 -7.58 -1.66 17.41
C VAL A 117 -7.43 -3.19 17.43
N PRO A 118 -7.29 -3.85 16.27
CA PRO A 118 -7.20 -5.30 16.20
C PRO A 118 -5.94 -5.82 16.89
N TYR A 119 -6.11 -6.78 17.80
CA TYR A 119 -5.00 -7.44 18.46
C TYR A 119 -4.23 -8.37 17.50
N GLU A 120 -4.96 -9.09 16.65
CA GLU A 120 -4.45 -9.98 15.60
C GLU A 120 -5.04 -9.57 14.23
N PRO A 121 -4.53 -8.51 13.59
CA PRO A 121 -4.97 -8.12 12.25
C PRO A 121 -4.60 -9.17 11.20
N ASP A 122 -5.32 -9.20 10.07
CA ASP A 122 -4.83 -9.89 8.87
C ASP A 122 -3.48 -9.30 8.44
N LEU A 123 -2.62 -10.14 7.87
CA LEU A 123 -1.26 -9.75 7.48
C LEU A 123 -1.24 -8.56 6.50
N LEU A 124 -2.16 -8.51 5.54
CA LEU A 124 -2.19 -7.41 4.55
C LEU A 124 -2.67 -6.10 5.19
N LEU A 125 -3.62 -6.17 6.12
CA LEU A 125 -4.03 -5.01 6.92
C LEU A 125 -2.86 -4.50 7.77
N LEU A 126 -2.13 -5.40 8.45
CA LEU A 126 -0.96 -5.04 9.25
C LEU A 126 0.12 -4.34 8.42
N GLU A 127 0.41 -4.88 7.23
CA GLU A 127 1.32 -4.25 6.27
C GLU A 127 0.84 -2.84 5.89
N GLY A 128 -0.44 -2.66 5.57
CA GLY A 128 -1.04 -1.37 5.27
C GLY A 128 -0.91 -0.38 6.43
N VAL A 129 -1.18 -0.82 7.66
CA VAL A 129 -1.03 0.00 8.88
C VAL A 129 0.41 0.45 9.06
N LEU A 130 1.38 -0.44 8.86
CA LEU A 130 2.81 -0.10 8.97
C LEU A 130 3.25 0.87 7.87
N ARG A 131 2.79 0.69 6.63
CA ARG A 131 3.07 1.61 5.51
C ARG A 131 2.53 3.01 5.79
N LEU A 132 1.27 3.12 6.23
CA LEU A 132 0.69 4.42 6.57
C LEU A 132 1.34 5.03 7.82
N ALA A 133 1.71 4.21 8.81
CA ALA A 133 2.43 4.69 9.97
C ALA A 133 3.82 5.23 9.60
N ASN A 134 4.50 4.62 8.64
CA ASN A 134 5.75 5.14 8.10
C ASN A 134 5.52 6.46 7.35
N LYS A 135 4.55 6.49 6.41
CA LYS A 135 4.15 7.67 5.63
C LYS A 135 3.84 8.89 6.50
N TYR A 136 3.12 8.67 7.60
CA TYR A 136 2.68 9.74 8.50
C TYR A 136 3.58 9.93 9.73
N ASP A 137 4.77 9.30 9.81
CA ASP A 137 5.66 9.39 10.98
C ASP A 137 4.97 9.05 12.32
N MET A 138 4.25 7.93 12.32
CA MET A 138 3.44 7.41 13.43
C MET A 138 3.89 6.05 13.95
N VAL A 139 5.00 5.49 13.44
CA VAL A 139 5.52 4.17 13.85
C VAL A 139 5.66 4.03 15.38
N LYS A 140 6.06 5.11 16.07
CA LYS A 140 6.18 5.12 17.54
C LYS A 140 4.85 4.89 18.26
N ALA A 141 3.73 5.28 17.66
CA ALA A 141 2.40 5.08 18.24
C ALA A 141 1.99 3.59 18.28
N LEU A 142 2.62 2.75 17.46
CA LEU A 142 2.30 1.33 17.33
C LEU A 142 2.93 0.45 18.43
N ARG A 143 3.85 0.99 19.23
CA ARG A 143 4.59 0.25 20.27
C ARG A 143 3.74 -0.63 21.19
N PRO A 144 2.54 -0.22 21.64
CA PRO A 144 1.72 -1.08 22.50
C PRO A 144 1.30 -2.41 21.86
N TRP A 145 1.21 -2.47 20.52
CA TRP A 145 0.76 -3.66 19.78
C TRP A 145 1.91 -4.41 19.08
N SER A 146 3.13 -3.86 19.11
CA SER A 146 4.24 -4.36 18.29
C SER A 146 4.53 -5.85 18.53
N GLN A 147 4.40 -6.33 19.77
CA GLN A 147 4.65 -7.74 20.08
C GLN A 147 3.56 -8.66 19.52
N ALA A 148 2.29 -8.30 19.68
CA ALA A 148 1.17 -9.11 19.18
C ALA A 148 1.19 -9.18 17.64
N TRP A 149 1.38 -8.03 17.00
CA TRP A 149 1.49 -7.95 15.54
C TRP A 149 2.72 -8.65 14.99
N LEU A 150 3.78 -8.76 15.79
CA LEU A 150 4.93 -9.57 15.44
C LEU A 150 4.63 -11.06 15.42
N ASP A 151 3.83 -11.52 16.37
CA ASP A 151 3.45 -12.93 16.45
C ASP A 151 2.54 -13.31 15.27
N VAL A 152 1.72 -12.38 14.76
CA VAL A 152 1.02 -12.51 13.46
C VAL A 152 2.03 -12.77 12.34
N ALA A 153 3.05 -11.92 12.20
CA ALA A 153 4.05 -12.06 11.14
C ALA A 153 4.82 -13.38 11.22
N LYS A 154 5.19 -13.82 12.43
CA LYS A 154 5.84 -15.12 12.65
C LYS A 154 4.92 -16.30 12.29
N GLY A 155 3.64 -16.20 12.64
CA GLY A 155 2.61 -17.17 12.26
C GLY A 155 2.49 -17.32 10.73
N SER A 156 2.76 -16.24 9.99
CA SER A 156 2.77 -16.22 8.53
C SER A 156 4.11 -16.63 7.88
N SER A 157 5.12 -17.09 8.63
CA SER A 157 6.42 -17.51 8.08
C SER A 157 6.36 -18.65 7.05
N GLY A 158 5.26 -19.41 7.05
CA GLY A 158 4.97 -20.50 6.13
C GLY A 158 4.18 -20.11 4.88
N GLU A 159 3.89 -18.82 4.66
CA GLU A 159 3.16 -18.36 3.48
C GLU A 159 3.86 -18.76 2.18
N GLU A 160 3.06 -19.23 1.21
CA GLU A 160 3.54 -19.60 -0.13
C GLU A 160 3.01 -18.65 -1.22
N ASN A 161 1.99 -17.85 -0.90
CA ASN A 161 1.47 -16.85 -1.82
C ASN A 161 2.45 -15.67 -1.95
N GLY A 162 2.78 -15.26 -3.17
CA GLY A 162 3.79 -14.25 -3.46
C GLY A 162 3.54 -12.91 -2.77
N ARG A 163 2.30 -12.41 -2.79
CA ARG A 163 1.93 -11.15 -2.15
C ARG A 163 2.06 -11.22 -0.62
N ARG A 164 1.54 -12.30 -0.01
CA ARG A 164 1.63 -12.48 1.44
C ARG A 164 3.07 -12.69 1.89
N MET A 165 3.91 -13.40 1.13
CA MET A 165 5.35 -13.51 1.41
C MET A 165 6.04 -12.14 1.45
N LEU A 166 5.79 -11.26 0.47
CA LEU A 166 6.30 -9.88 0.50
C LEU A 166 5.84 -9.12 1.75
N SER A 167 4.56 -9.30 2.10
CA SER A 167 3.97 -8.71 3.30
C SER A 167 4.71 -9.15 4.57
N VAL A 168 5.04 -10.45 4.71
CA VAL A 168 5.85 -10.96 5.84
C VAL A 168 7.24 -10.31 5.87
N VAL A 169 7.89 -10.16 4.71
CA VAL A 169 9.21 -9.52 4.64
C VAL A 169 9.13 -8.06 5.08
N TYR A 170 8.14 -7.31 4.58
CA TYR A 170 7.93 -5.90 4.94
C TYR A 170 7.63 -5.75 6.44
N VAL A 171 6.62 -6.46 6.95
CA VAL A 171 6.21 -6.42 8.36
C VAL A 171 7.37 -6.84 9.26
N GLY A 172 8.08 -7.92 8.91
CA GLY A 172 9.25 -8.40 9.63
C GLY A 172 10.36 -7.37 9.72
N ARG A 173 10.62 -6.64 8.62
CA ARG A 173 11.60 -5.54 8.59
C ARG A 173 11.19 -4.39 9.52
N GLU A 174 9.96 -3.88 9.37
CA GLU A 174 9.48 -2.73 10.12
C GLU A 174 9.37 -3.00 11.64
N LEU A 175 9.09 -4.25 12.02
CA LEU A 175 9.05 -4.68 13.43
C LEU A 175 10.40 -5.24 13.94
N GLY A 176 11.46 -5.22 13.13
CA GLY A 176 12.82 -5.59 13.53
C GLY A 176 13.11 -7.10 13.66
N GLN A 177 12.29 -7.97 13.05
CA GLN A 177 12.56 -9.42 12.96
C GLN A 177 13.41 -9.77 11.75
N VAL A 178 14.70 -9.51 11.87
CA VAL A 178 15.70 -9.76 10.82
C VAL A 178 15.70 -11.22 10.36
N GLU A 179 15.61 -12.19 11.28
CA GLU A 179 15.60 -13.62 10.92
C GLU A 179 14.37 -14.01 10.09
N LEU A 180 13.18 -13.54 10.49
CA LEU A 180 11.94 -13.78 9.75
C LEU A 180 12.03 -13.17 8.35
N GLN A 181 12.47 -11.91 8.28
CA GLN A 181 12.68 -11.19 7.03
C GLN A 181 13.62 -11.97 6.10
N MET A 182 14.80 -12.34 6.58
CA MET A 182 15.81 -13.04 5.78
C MET A 182 15.32 -14.41 5.29
N ASN A 183 14.64 -15.18 6.15
CA ASN A 183 14.14 -16.50 5.81
C ASN A 183 13.10 -16.45 4.67
N VAL A 184 12.14 -15.52 4.74
CA VAL A 184 11.12 -15.38 3.69
C VAL A 184 11.69 -14.73 2.43
N MET A 185 12.61 -13.77 2.58
CA MET A 185 13.33 -13.15 1.47
C MET A 185 14.09 -14.19 0.64
N GLN A 186 14.79 -15.13 1.29
CA GLN A 186 15.50 -16.21 0.60
C GLN A 186 14.53 -17.11 -0.17
N LYS A 187 13.36 -17.45 0.40
CA LYS A 187 12.32 -18.22 -0.30
C LYS A 187 11.83 -17.49 -1.55
N LEU A 188 11.63 -16.17 -1.46
CA LEU A 188 11.24 -15.33 -2.59
C LEU A 188 12.31 -15.31 -3.68
N VAL A 189 13.57 -15.05 -3.33
CA VAL A 189 14.69 -14.99 -4.29
C VAL A 189 14.87 -16.32 -5.02
N VAL A 190 14.80 -17.45 -4.31
CA VAL A 190 14.95 -18.79 -4.90
C VAL A 190 13.72 -19.20 -5.70
N GLY A 191 12.52 -18.80 -5.26
CA GLY A 191 11.26 -19.18 -5.88
C GLY A 191 10.86 -18.31 -7.07
N ALA A 192 11.47 -17.15 -7.25
CA ALA A 192 11.11 -16.21 -8.30
C ALA A 192 11.82 -16.47 -9.63
N ALA A 193 11.08 -16.32 -10.73
CA ALA A 193 11.57 -16.51 -12.09
C ALA A 193 11.08 -15.38 -13.00
N ASN A 194 11.76 -15.18 -14.13
CA ASN A 194 11.26 -14.25 -15.14
C ASN A 194 10.11 -14.89 -15.92
N ASN A 195 9.00 -14.18 -16.05
CA ASN A 195 7.94 -14.54 -16.98
C ASN A 195 8.32 -14.15 -18.43
N GLU A 196 7.43 -14.44 -19.39
CA GLU A 196 7.62 -14.13 -20.81
C GLU A 196 7.84 -12.63 -21.10
N ASN A 197 7.35 -11.76 -20.22
CA ASN A 197 7.51 -10.31 -20.29
C ASN A 197 8.79 -9.80 -19.60
N GLY A 198 9.65 -10.69 -19.10
CA GLY A 198 10.86 -10.34 -18.35
C GLY A 198 10.60 -9.80 -16.94
N GLN A 199 9.37 -9.93 -16.43
CA GLN A 199 9.01 -9.54 -15.07
C GLN A 199 9.35 -10.66 -14.10
N LEU A 200 9.83 -10.29 -12.92
CA LEU A 200 10.14 -11.26 -11.87
C LEU A 200 8.82 -11.65 -11.20
N VAL A 201 8.46 -12.92 -11.26
CA VAL A 201 7.22 -13.46 -10.70
C VAL A 201 7.53 -14.58 -9.72
N THR A 202 6.70 -14.72 -8.68
CA THR A 202 6.73 -15.87 -7.76
C THR A 202 6.12 -17.11 -8.41
N LYS A 203 6.24 -18.28 -7.76
CA LYS A 203 5.75 -19.56 -8.29
C LYS A 203 4.26 -19.57 -8.61
N ASP A 204 3.47 -18.83 -7.83
CA ASP A 204 2.03 -18.64 -8.02
C ASP A 204 1.67 -17.56 -9.06
N GLY A 205 2.67 -17.02 -9.77
CA GLY A 205 2.49 -16.04 -10.84
C GLY A 205 2.30 -14.60 -10.37
N PHE A 206 2.42 -14.32 -9.07
CA PHE A 206 2.35 -12.95 -8.56
C PHE A 206 3.59 -12.16 -9.01
N ALA A 207 3.35 -11.01 -9.66
CA ALA A 207 4.42 -10.15 -10.15
C ALA A 207 5.05 -9.38 -8.99
N LEU A 208 6.34 -9.62 -8.78
CA LEU A 208 7.17 -8.76 -7.94
C LEU A 208 7.43 -7.49 -8.74
N VAL A 209 6.71 -6.43 -8.40
CA VAL A 209 6.84 -5.11 -9.01
C VAL A 209 7.45 -4.15 -8.00
N ASP A 210 8.05 -3.08 -8.51
CA ASP A 210 8.49 -1.96 -7.68
C ASP A 210 7.25 -1.28 -7.09
N ASP A 211 7.13 -1.33 -5.76
CA ASP A 211 6.07 -0.68 -4.98
C ASP A 211 6.57 0.63 -4.34
N GLY A 212 7.69 1.17 -4.82
CA GLY A 212 8.36 2.33 -4.24
C GLY A 212 9.19 1.99 -2.99
N SER A 213 9.23 0.71 -2.58
CA SER A 213 10.14 0.24 -1.54
C SER A 213 11.43 -0.32 -2.15
N ASP A 214 12.54 -0.20 -1.41
CA ASP A 214 13.83 -0.78 -1.81
C ASP A 214 13.79 -2.32 -1.88
N LEU A 215 12.71 -2.96 -1.41
CA LEU A 215 12.60 -4.41 -1.29
C LEU A 215 12.67 -5.12 -2.65
N PHE A 216 11.98 -4.60 -3.66
CA PHE A 216 12.01 -5.19 -5.00
C PHE A 216 13.41 -5.11 -5.62
N ALA A 217 14.08 -3.97 -5.49
CA ALA A 217 15.45 -3.78 -5.96
C ALA A 217 16.42 -4.75 -5.26
N GLU A 218 16.23 -4.98 -3.95
CA GLU A 218 17.00 -5.92 -3.15
C GLU A 218 16.79 -7.38 -3.64
N ILE A 219 15.53 -7.82 -3.82
CA ILE A 219 15.22 -9.16 -4.36
C ILE A 219 15.89 -9.35 -5.73
N ARG A 220 15.73 -8.39 -6.63
CA ARG A 220 16.28 -8.44 -7.99
C ARG A 220 17.81 -8.47 -7.97
N GLY A 221 18.43 -7.66 -7.11
CA GLY A 221 19.88 -7.66 -6.91
C GLY A 221 20.40 -9.02 -6.46
N LEU A 222 19.80 -9.57 -5.40
CA LEU A 222 20.16 -10.90 -4.87
C LEU A 222 19.99 -12.00 -5.92
N GLN A 223 18.92 -11.96 -6.72
CA GLN A 223 18.72 -12.93 -7.79
C GLN A 223 19.80 -12.83 -8.88
N GLN A 224 20.18 -11.61 -9.28
CA GLN A 224 21.24 -11.39 -10.25
C GLN A 224 22.60 -11.90 -9.74
N ASP A 225 22.87 -11.74 -8.45
CA ASP A 225 24.10 -12.24 -7.84
C ASP A 225 24.14 -13.76 -7.83
N VAL A 226 23.03 -14.43 -7.49
CA VAL A 226 22.90 -15.90 -7.57
C VAL A 226 23.09 -16.38 -9.01
N LEU A 227 22.46 -15.73 -9.98
CA LEU A 227 22.58 -16.08 -11.41
C LEU A 227 23.98 -15.89 -11.96
N LYS A 228 24.76 -14.92 -11.47
CA LYS A 228 26.18 -14.74 -11.85
C LYS A 228 27.09 -15.77 -11.18
N ALA A 229 26.82 -16.13 -9.93
CA ALA A 229 27.66 -17.03 -9.15
C ALA A 229 27.53 -18.50 -9.57
N LEU A 230 26.30 -18.97 -9.88
CA LEU A 230 26.03 -20.38 -10.17
C LEU A 230 26.79 -20.92 -11.41
N PRO A 231 26.82 -20.23 -12.56
CA PRO A 231 27.58 -20.70 -13.72
C PRO A 231 29.08 -20.80 -13.44
N ALA A 232 29.64 -19.86 -12.67
CA ALA A 232 31.05 -19.90 -12.30
C ALA A 232 31.37 -21.13 -11.44
N GLN A 233 30.57 -21.40 -10.40
CA GLN A 233 30.75 -22.57 -9.53
C GLN A 233 30.52 -23.89 -10.28
N LEU A 234 29.50 -23.96 -11.15
CA LEU A 234 29.27 -25.13 -11.98
C LEU A 234 30.44 -25.37 -12.95
N ASN A 235 30.97 -24.32 -13.57
CA ASN A 235 32.12 -24.44 -14.46
C ASN A 235 33.39 -24.88 -13.73
N GLU A 236 33.61 -24.45 -12.49
CA GLU A 236 34.71 -24.94 -11.65
C GLU A 236 34.56 -26.43 -11.34
N ILE A 237 33.36 -26.88 -10.94
CA ILE A 237 33.07 -28.30 -10.66
C ILE A 237 33.23 -29.13 -11.94
N ILE A 238 32.67 -28.68 -13.07
CA ILE A 238 32.79 -29.36 -14.36
C ILE A 238 34.27 -29.46 -14.75
N SER A 239 35.04 -28.38 -14.60
CA SER A 239 36.47 -28.37 -14.91
C SER A 239 37.26 -29.32 -14.01
N ALA A 240 36.94 -29.39 -12.72
CA ALA A 240 37.55 -30.33 -11.79
C ALA A 240 37.19 -31.79 -12.11
N LEU A 241 35.97 -32.07 -12.57
CA LEU A 241 35.54 -33.41 -12.97
C LEU A 241 36.11 -33.84 -14.33
N THR A 242 36.30 -32.91 -15.26
CA THR A 242 36.78 -33.19 -16.62
C THR A 242 38.30 -33.19 -16.74
N PHE A 243 38.99 -32.32 -15.99
CA PHE A 243 40.43 -32.11 -16.09
C PHE A 243 41.18 -32.32 -14.76
N GLY A 244 40.47 -32.57 -13.65
CA GLY A 244 41.09 -32.96 -12.40
C GLY A 244 41.78 -34.31 -12.54
N SER A 245 42.90 -34.48 -11.84
CA SER A 245 43.66 -35.72 -11.80
C SER A 245 42.82 -36.82 -11.16
N GLY A 246 42.05 -37.52 -12.01
CA GLY A 246 41.23 -38.66 -11.61
C GLY A 246 42.10 -39.66 -10.86
N ARG A 247 41.74 -39.94 -9.60
CA ARG A 247 42.27 -41.09 -8.88
C ARG A 247 41.69 -42.37 -9.47
N CYS A 248 42.09 -42.69 -10.70
CA CYS A 248 42.00 -44.06 -11.20
C CYS A 248 43.04 -44.88 -10.45
N ALA A 249 42.66 -45.40 -9.27
CA ALA A 249 43.44 -46.43 -8.60
C ALA A 249 43.37 -47.69 -9.47
N ILE A 250 44.38 -47.89 -10.32
CA ILE A 250 44.59 -49.17 -11.01
C ILE A 250 44.93 -50.20 -9.93
N PRO A 251 44.17 -51.30 -9.77
CA PRO A 251 44.54 -52.36 -8.83
C PRO A 251 45.87 -52.95 -9.29
N ARG A 252 46.89 -52.93 -8.43
CA ARG A 252 48.12 -53.67 -8.68
C ARG A 252 47.80 -55.17 -8.55
N VAL A 253 47.99 -55.88 -9.66
CA VAL A 253 47.98 -57.34 -9.77
C VAL A 253 49.19 -57.92 -9.03
#